data_AF-A0A7W8BLZ9-F1
#
_entry.id   AF-A0A7W8BLZ9-F1
#
_cell.length_a   1.000
_cell.length_b   1.000
_cell.length_c   1.000
_cell.angle_alpha   90.00
_cell.angle_beta   90.00
_cell.angle_gamma   90.00
#
_symmetry.space_group_name_H-M   'P 1'
#
loop_
_entity.id
_entity.type
_entity.pdbx_description
1 polymer ?
#
loop_
_entity_poly.entity_id
_entity_poly.type
_entity_poly.pdbx_seq_one_letter_code
_entity_poly.pdbx_strand_id
1 'polypeptide(L)'
;MLFSVQNEREWAVLCAEFLGRPELRDDPRFATGSDRVAHREELNAIIAERFARDDAEELLKDLEAIGIACAGVNDVAAFLDHPVLAARDRWREVAVPGATVAALLPPADLAGLPARMDPVPAVGEHTEAILTELGRSPEDIEALRADRVV
;
A
#
# COMPACT_ATOMS: atom_id res chain seq x y z
N MET A 1 -13.91 -0.85 1.84
CA MET A 1 -13.36 -2.17 1.49
C MET A 1 -13.48 -2.41 0.00
N LEU A 2 -12.73 -3.36 -0.54
CA LEU A 2 -12.74 -3.78 -1.94
C LEU A 2 -12.75 -5.31 -2.00
N PHE A 3 -13.35 -5.88 -3.04
CA PHE A 3 -13.30 -7.31 -3.32
C PHE A 3 -13.29 -7.56 -4.82
N SER A 4 -12.89 -8.77 -5.21
CA SER A 4 -12.81 -9.19 -6.60
C SER A 4 -13.39 -10.59 -6.77
N VAL A 5 -14.10 -10.78 -7.88
CA VAL A 5 -14.55 -12.09 -8.35
C VAL A 5 -13.74 -12.43 -9.60
N GLN A 6 -12.95 -13.49 -9.54
CA GLN A 6 -11.97 -13.83 -10.58
C GLN A 6 -12.49 -14.84 -11.60
N ASN A 7 -13.50 -15.62 -11.24
CA ASN A 7 -14.04 -16.70 -12.07
C ASN A 7 -15.50 -17.00 -11.74
N GLU A 8 -16.16 -17.80 -12.58
CA GLU A 8 -17.59 -18.12 -12.42
C GLU A 8 -17.89 -19.01 -11.20
N ARG A 9 -16.90 -19.74 -10.68
CA ARG A 9 -17.06 -20.49 -9.43
C ARG A 9 -17.19 -19.52 -8.24
N GLU A 10 -16.33 -18.52 -8.17
CA GLU A 10 -16.41 -17.45 -7.16
C GLU A 10 -17.70 -16.63 -7.31
N TRP A 11 -18.14 -16.35 -8.54
CA TRP A 11 -19.43 -15.67 -8.77
C TRP A 11 -20.59 -16.45 -8.17
N ALA A 12 -20.65 -17.76 -8.42
CA ALA A 12 -21.69 -18.62 -7.89
C ALA A 12 -21.68 -18.67 -6.34
N VAL A 13 -20.49 -18.78 -5.74
CA VAL A 13 -20.33 -18.79 -4.29
C VAL A 13 -20.75 -17.44 -3.69
N LEU A 14 -20.35 -16.32 -4.30
CA LEU A 14 -20.77 -14.98 -3.86
C LEU A 14 -22.30 -14.84 -3.90
N CYS A 15 -22.95 -15.31 -4.98
CA CYS A 15 -24.40 -15.25 -5.10
C CYS A 15 -25.12 -16.07 -4.02
N ALA A 16 -24.70 -17.32 -3.83
CA ALA A 16 -25.36 -18.24 -2.92
C ALA A 16 -25.07 -17.91 -1.44
N GLU A 17 -23.80 -17.74 -1.09
CA GLU A 17 -23.36 -17.71 0.31
C GLU A 17 -23.28 -16.28 0.87
N PHE A 18 -22.89 -15.30 0.06
CA PHE A 18 -22.70 -13.92 0.54
C PHE A 18 -23.93 -13.02 0.28
N LEU A 19 -24.51 -13.10 -0.93
CA LEU A 19 -25.70 -12.31 -1.29
C LEU A 19 -27.02 -12.99 -0.89
N GLY A 20 -27.00 -14.30 -0.62
CA GLY A 20 -28.21 -15.09 -0.33
C GLY A 20 -29.20 -15.13 -1.51
N ARG A 21 -28.71 -14.95 -2.73
CA ARG A 21 -29.46 -14.82 -3.99
C ARG A 21 -28.86 -15.74 -5.06
N PRO A 22 -28.93 -17.07 -4.89
CA PRO A 22 -28.31 -18.02 -5.82
C PRO A 22 -28.81 -17.89 -7.27
N GLU A 23 -30.02 -17.36 -7.47
CA GLU A 23 -30.63 -17.12 -8.77
C GLU A 23 -29.85 -16.11 -9.65
N LEU A 24 -29.06 -15.21 -9.04
CA LEU A 24 -28.24 -14.24 -9.76
C LEU A 24 -27.15 -14.90 -10.61
N ARG A 25 -26.77 -16.14 -10.27
CA ARG A 25 -25.81 -16.92 -11.05
C ARG A 25 -26.28 -17.12 -12.49
N ASP A 26 -27.57 -17.45 -12.67
CA ASP A 26 -28.17 -17.82 -13.95
C ASP A 26 -28.96 -16.67 -14.58
N ASP A 27 -29.03 -15.51 -13.92
CA ASP A 27 -29.64 -14.30 -14.47
C ASP A 27 -28.86 -13.88 -15.74
N PRO A 28 -29.52 -13.73 -16.90
CA PRO A 28 -28.86 -13.33 -18.14
C PRO A 28 -28.07 -12.02 -18.06
N ARG A 29 -28.43 -11.13 -17.11
CA ARG A 29 -27.70 -9.88 -16.87
C ARG A 29 -26.35 -10.09 -16.18
N PHE A 30 -26.17 -11.21 -15.47
CA PHE A 30 -25.01 -11.45 -14.61
C PHE A 30 -24.31 -12.80 -14.84
N ALA A 31 -24.78 -13.59 -15.81
CA ALA A 31 -24.31 -14.95 -16.07
C ALA A 31 -22.83 -15.02 -16.47
N THR A 32 -22.30 -14.00 -17.15
CA THR A 32 -20.87 -13.92 -17.49
C THR A 32 -20.22 -12.66 -16.95
N GLY A 33 -18.89 -12.66 -16.86
CA GLY A 33 -18.12 -11.46 -16.50
C GLY A 33 -18.42 -10.25 -17.39
N SER A 34 -18.63 -10.46 -18.69
CA SER A 34 -18.99 -9.39 -19.63
C SER A 34 -20.38 -8.84 -19.37
N ASP A 35 -21.36 -9.71 -19.08
CA ASP A 35 -22.73 -9.29 -18.75
C ASP A 35 -22.74 -8.47 -17.45
N ARG A 36 -22.01 -8.94 -16.42
CA ARG A 36 -21.83 -8.20 -15.15
C ARG A 36 -21.21 -6.82 -15.34
N VAL A 37 -20.30 -6.65 -16.31
CA VAL A 37 -19.73 -5.33 -16.65
C VAL A 37 -20.76 -4.47 -17.38
N ALA A 38 -21.53 -5.03 -18.31
CA ALA A 38 -22.58 -4.31 -19.04
C ALA A 38 -23.72 -3.85 -18.11
N HIS A 39 -24.02 -4.62 -17.07
CA HIS A 39 -25.06 -4.36 -16.07
C HIS A 39 -24.49 -3.92 -14.71
N ARG A 40 -23.33 -3.25 -14.71
CA ARG A 40 -22.59 -2.92 -13.49
C ARG A 40 -23.38 -2.07 -12.49
N GLU A 41 -24.16 -1.10 -12.97
CA GLU A 41 -24.97 -0.24 -12.09
C GLU A 41 -26.03 -1.05 -11.34
N GLU A 42 -26.75 -1.94 -12.04
CA GLU A 42 -27.74 -2.83 -11.46
C GLU A 42 -27.10 -3.80 -10.46
N LEU A 43 -25.95 -4.40 -10.83
CA LEU A 43 -25.22 -5.31 -9.95
C LEU A 43 -24.71 -4.61 -8.69
N ASN A 44 -24.14 -3.40 -8.83
CA ASN A 44 -23.66 -2.63 -7.69
C ASN A 44 -24.78 -2.28 -6.72
N ALA A 45 -26.00 -1.99 -7.20
CA ALA A 45 -27.15 -1.74 -6.33
C ALA A 45 -27.50 -2.97 -5.48
N ILE A 46 -27.52 -4.17 -6.09
CA ILE A 46 -27.77 -5.44 -5.37
C ILE A 46 -26.69 -5.69 -4.31
N ILE A 47 -25.43 -5.48 -4.66
CA ILE A 47 -24.31 -5.68 -3.74
C ILE A 47 -24.36 -4.65 -2.60
N ALA A 48 -24.70 -3.39 -2.91
CA ALA A 48 -24.84 -2.34 -1.91
C ALA A 48 -25.93 -2.66 -0.87
N GLU A 49 -27.03 -3.32 -1.25
CA GLU A 49 -28.06 -3.78 -0.30
C GLU A 49 -27.50 -4.74 0.75
N ARG A 50 -26.57 -5.62 0.37
CA ARG A 50 -25.90 -6.55 1.31
C ARG A 50 -24.91 -5.81 2.19
N PHE A 51 -24.12 -4.91 1.60
CA PHE A 51 -23.10 -4.13 2.30
C PHE A 51 -23.69 -3.11 3.29
N ALA A 52 -24.92 -2.64 3.05
CA ALA A 52 -25.58 -1.70 3.96
C ALA A 52 -26.08 -2.32 5.27
N ARG A 53 -26.04 -3.66 5.40
CA ARG A 53 -26.59 -4.39 6.55
C ARG A 53 -25.59 -4.59 7.69
N ASP A 54 -24.31 -4.74 7.34
CA ASP A 54 -23.25 -5.09 8.28
C ASP A 54 -22.09 -4.09 8.20
N ASP A 55 -21.23 -4.11 9.21
CA ASP A 55 -20.00 -3.33 9.19
C ASP A 55 -18.93 -3.97 8.29
N ALA A 56 -17.88 -3.20 8.00
CA ALA A 56 -16.82 -3.63 7.10
C ALA A 56 -16.02 -4.84 7.62
N GLU A 57 -15.91 -5.01 8.94
CA GLU A 57 -15.15 -6.13 9.53
C GLU A 57 -15.90 -7.45 9.36
N GLU A 58 -17.20 -7.45 9.60
CA GLU A 58 -18.05 -8.63 9.38
C GLU A 58 -18.13 -9.00 7.90
N LEU A 59 -18.29 -8.01 7.00
CA LEU A 59 -18.27 -8.24 5.56
C LEU A 59 -16.93 -8.83 5.08
N LEU A 60 -15.81 -8.41 5.67
CA LEU A 60 -14.47 -8.96 5.39
C LEU A 60 -14.39 -10.43 5.81
N LYS A 61 -14.80 -10.74 7.04
CA LYS A 61 -14.83 -12.12 7.56
C LYS A 61 -15.69 -13.03 6.68
N ASP A 62 -16.86 -12.57 6.29
CA ASP A 62 -17.78 -13.34 5.44
C ASP A 62 -17.15 -13.65 4.07
N LEU A 63 -16.58 -12.64 3.42
CA LEU A 63 -15.93 -12.81 2.11
C LEU A 63 -14.68 -13.71 2.20
N GLU A 64 -13.86 -13.55 3.24
CA GLU A 64 -12.71 -14.43 3.49
C GLU A 64 -13.12 -15.88 3.74
N ALA A 65 -14.20 -16.10 4.51
CA ALA A 65 -14.70 -17.44 4.82
C ALA A 65 -15.15 -18.21 3.56
N ILE A 66 -15.64 -17.49 2.54
CA ILE A 66 -16.02 -18.09 1.25
C ILE A 66 -14.91 -18.04 0.19
N GLY A 67 -13.70 -17.60 0.56
CA GLY A 67 -12.54 -17.57 -0.32
C GLY A 67 -12.61 -16.50 -1.41
N ILE A 68 -13.38 -15.42 -1.20
CA ILE A 68 -13.42 -14.28 -2.11
C ILE A 68 -12.30 -13.31 -1.74
N ALA A 69 -11.47 -12.97 -2.74
CA ALA A 69 -10.39 -12.01 -2.56
C ALA A 69 -10.96 -10.64 -2.17
N CYS A 70 -10.68 -10.19 -0.96
CA CYS A 70 -11.13 -8.92 -0.43
C CYS A 70 -10.06 -8.25 0.42
N ALA A 71 -10.21 -6.94 0.63
CA ALA A 71 -9.32 -6.15 1.46
C ALA A 71 -10.03 -4.93 2.06
N GLY A 72 -9.59 -4.53 3.25
CA GLY A 72 -9.89 -3.22 3.81
C GLY A 72 -9.27 -2.09 2.98
N VAL A 73 -9.83 -0.88 3.11
CA VAL A 73 -9.19 0.34 2.59
C VAL A 73 -8.68 1.10 3.81
N ASN A 74 -7.36 1.07 4.02
CA ASN A 74 -6.73 1.70 5.17
C ASN A 74 -6.56 3.20 4.91
N ASP A 75 -6.81 4.01 5.93
CA ASP A 75 -6.31 5.38 5.96
C ASP A 75 -4.82 5.41 6.36
N VAL A 76 -4.24 6.60 6.48
CA VAL A 76 -2.82 6.75 6.82
C VAL A 76 -2.52 6.20 8.21
N ALA A 77 -3.38 6.43 9.21
CA ALA A 77 -3.14 5.96 10.57
C ALA A 77 -3.22 4.42 10.63
N ALA A 78 -4.27 3.83 10.04
CA ALA A 78 -4.44 2.39 9.94
C ALA A 78 -3.30 1.72 9.15
N PHE A 79 -2.74 2.39 8.14
CA PHE A 79 -1.56 1.92 7.43
C PHE A 79 -0.31 1.89 8.34
N LEU A 80 -0.05 2.98 9.06
CA LEU A 80 1.12 3.09 9.95
C LEU A 80 1.08 2.03 11.07
N ASP A 81 -0.11 1.77 11.60
CA ASP A 81 -0.36 0.79 12.67
C ASP A 81 -0.61 -0.64 12.16
N HIS A 82 -0.47 -0.88 10.85
CA HIS A 82 -0.85 -2.15 10.27
C HIS A 82 -0.03 -3.32 10.85
N PRO A 83 -0.66 -4.40 11.35
CA PRO A 83 0.02 -5.47 12.08
C PRO A 83 1.19 -6.12 11.33
N VAL A 84 1.08 -6.24 10.01
CA VAL A 84 2.15 -6.81 9.16
C VAL A 84 3.43 -5.97 9.20
N LEU A 85 3.35 -4.65 9.36
CA LEU A 85 4.54 -3.79 9.45
C LEU A 85 5.32 -4.05 10.73
N ALA A 86 4.63 -4.17 11.87
CA ALA A 86 5.24 -4.54 13.13
C ALA A 86 5.74 -6.00 13.13
N ALA A 87 4.91 -6.94 12.65
CA ALA A 87 5.26 -8.37 12.62
C ALA A 87 6.46 -8.69 11.72
N ARG A 88 6.69 -7.87 10.68
CA ARG A 88 7.84 -7.99 9.78
C ARG A 88 8.98 -7.04 10.12
N ASP A 89 8.94 -6.40 11.29
CA ASP A 89 9.96 -5.45 11.75
C ASP A 89 10.35 -4.40 10.68
N ARG A 90 9.35 -3.69 10.16
CA ARG A 90 9.50 -2.83 8.97
C ARG A 90 9.94 -1.40 9.26
N TRP A 91 10.03 -1.00 10.52
CA TRP A 91 10.29 0.38 10.94
C TRP A 91 11.73 0.56 11.43
N ARG A 92 12.38 1.66 11.05
CA ARG A 92 13.70 2.06 11.55
C ARG A 92 13.66 3.50 12.01
N GLU A 93 14.31 3.80 13.13
CA GLU A 93 14.56 5.18 13.53
C GLU A 93 15.69 5.74 12.66
N VAL A 94 15.40 6.83 11.95
CA VAL A 94 16.37 7.53 11.09
C VAL A 94 16.47 8.96 11.57
N ALA A 95 17.71 9.38 11.86
CA ALA A 95 17.99 10.77 12.17
C ALA A 95 17.84 11.63 10.91
N VAL A 96 17.15 12.75 11.06
CA VAL A 96 17.00 13.80 10.05
C VAL A 96 17.43 15.13 10.67
N PRO A 97 17.74 16.17 9.89
CA PRO A 97 18.12 17.45 10.45
C PRO A 97 17.06 18.00 11.42
N GLY A 98 17.40 18.02 12.71
CA GLY A 98 16.55 18.53 13.78
C GLY A 98 15.54 17.54 14.40
N ALA A 99 15.49 16.28 13.95
CA ALA A 99 14.57 15.28 14.51
C ALA A 99 15.03 13.83 14.28
N THR A 100 14.34 12.89 14.91
CA THR A 100 14.38 11.47 14.55
C THR A 100 12.99 11.06 14.08
N VAL A 101 12.91 10.31 12.98
CA VAL A 101 11.64 9.85 12.41
C VAL A 101 11.62 8.34 12.25
N ALA A 102 10.43 7.74 12.35
CA ALA A 102 10.21 6.36 11.95
C ALA A 102 10.15 6.27 10.43
N ALA A 103 11.15 5.64 9.82
CA ALA A 103 11.23 5.41 8.39
C ALA A 103 10.90 3.95 8.07
N LEU A 104 10.13 3.76 7.00
CA LEU A 104 9.75 2.43 6.53
C LEU A 104 10.88 1.83 5.69
N LEU A 105 11.19 0.55 5.93
CA LEU A 105 12.12 -0.20 5.08
C LEU A 105 11.59 -0.30 3.64
N PRO A 106 12.48 -0.23 2.62
CA PRO A 106 12.12 -0.45 1.22
C PRO A 106 11.32 -1.75 1.03
N PRO A 107 10.26 -1.76 0.21
CA PRO A 107 9.28 -2.86 0.18
C PRO A 107 9.88 -4.22 -0.23
N ALA A 108 11.00 -4.21 -0.96
CA ALA A 108 11.72 -5.41 -1.37
C ALA A 108 12.90 -5.69 -0.43
N ASP A 109 12.94 -6.92 0.10
CA ASP A 109 14.09 -7.43 0.85
C ASP A 109 15.04 -8.13 -0.14
N LEU A 110 16.25 -7.59 -0.31
CA LEU A 110 17.27 -8.18 -1.18
C LEU A 110 18.22 -9.05 -0.35
N ALA A 111 18.30 -10.33 -0.70
CA ALA A 111 19.15 -11.28 0.02
C ALA A 111 20.62 -10.82 0.04
N GLY A 112 21.20 -10.73 1.24
CA GLY A 112 22.59 -10.29 1.45
C GLY A 112 22.82 -8.79 1.31
N LEU A 113 21.78 -7.99 1.03
CA LEU A 113 21.87 -6.55 0.84
C LEU A 113 20.88 -5.85 1.78
N PRO A 114 21.28 -5.59 3.04
CA PRO A 114 20.42 -4.86 3.97
C PRO A 114 20.15 -3.45 3.44
N ALA A 115 18.94 -2.95 3.66
CA ALA A 115 18.59 -1.58 3.31
C ALA A 115 19.45 -0.59 4.09
N ARG A 116 20.03 0.38 3.39
CA ARG A 116 20.78 1.48 3.99
C ARG A 116 19.79 2.48 4.59
N MET A 117 19.84 2.63 5.92
CA MET A 117 18.95 3.51 6.71
C MET A 117 19.77 4.48 7.57
N ASP A 118 20.87 4.98 7.01
CA ASP A 118 21.75 5.96 7.67
C ASP A 118 21.03 7.30 7.88
N PRO A 119 21.55 8.19 8.76
CA PRO A 119 21.05 9.54 8.91
C PRO A 119 20.92 10.28 7.57
N VAL A 120 19.85 11.06 7.45
CA VAL A 120 19.68 11.99 6.32
C VAL A 120 20.58 13.20 6.55
N PRO A 121 21.48 13.54 5.62
CA PRO A 121 22.42 14.62 5.82
C PRO A 121 21.73 15.98 5.86
N ALA A 122 22.28 16.89 6.66
CA ALA A 122 21.94 18.30 6.60
C ALA A 122 22.37 18.92 5.27
N VAL A 123 21.77 20.06 4.94
CA VAL A 123 22.18 20.86 3.77
C VAL A 123 23.65 21.22 3.92
N GLY A 124 24.46 20.79 2.94
CA GLY A 124 25.90 21.07 2.89
C GLY A 124 26.80 20.17 3.76
N GLU A 125 26.24 19.19 4.49
CA GLU A 125 27.00 18.35 5.43
C GLU A 125 28.22 17.66 4.78
N HIS A 126 28.05 17.18 3.54
CA HIS A 126 29.08 16.45 2.82
C HIS A 126 29.86 17.30 1.80
N THR A 127 29.59 18.60 1.69
CA THR A 127 30.17 19.47 0.64
C THR A 127 31.70 19.43 0.66
N GLU A 128 32.31 19.64 1.83
CA GLU A 128 33.78 19.69 1.95
C GLU A 128 34.43 18.31 1.72
N ALA A 129 33.82 17.25 2.27
CA ALA A 129 34.30 15.89 2.11
C ALA A 129 34.34 15.47 0.64
N ILE A 130 33.25 15.72 -0.09
CA ILE A 130 33.14 15.41 -1.53
C ILE A 130 34.12 16.25 -2.35
N LEU A 131 34.25 17.55 -2.09
CA LEU A 131 35.20 18.40 -2.83
C LEU A 131 36.65 17.97 -2.61
N THR A 132 36.98 17.55 -1.39
CA THR A 132 38.30 17.00 -1.05
C THR A 132 38.56 15.68 -1.78
N GLU A 133 37.58 14.77 -1.82
CA GLU A 133 37.65 13.51 -2.57
C GLU A 133 37.85 13.75 -4.08
N LEU A 134 37.29 14.85 -4.61
CA LEU A 134 37.47 15.27 -6.00
C LEU A 134 38.81 15.99 -6.26
N GLY A 135 39.68 16.11 -5.25
CA GLY A 135 41.03 16.66 -5.38
C GLY A 135 41.13 18.17 -5.24
N ARG A 136 40.11 18.84 -4.68
CA ARG A 136 40.19 20.28 -4.37
C ARG A 136 41.04 20.53 -3.14
N SER A 137 41.88 21.55 -3.20
CA SER A 137 42.63 21.99 -2.02
C SER A 137 41.71 22.78 -1.08
N PRO A 138 42.08 22.95 0.20
CA PRO A 138 41.34 23.81 1.12
C PRO A 138 41.16 25.24 0.59
N GLU A 139 42.16 25.78 -0.11
CA GLU A 139 42.10 27.13 -0.72
C GLU A 139 41.08 27.20 -1.85
N ASP A 140 40.98 26.18 -2.70
CA ASP A 140 39.95 26.09 -3.74
C ASP A 140 38.54 26.08 -3.12
N ILE A 141 38.36 25.31 -2.04
CA ILE A 141 37.05 25.17 -1.37
C ILE A 141 36.61 26.49 -0.74
N GLU A 142 37.53 27.21 -0.08
CA GLU A 142 37.25 28.54 0.48
C GLU A 142 36.93 29.57 -0.61
N ALA A 143 37.61 29.53 -1.76
CA ALA A 143 37.27 30.39 -2.90
C ALA A 143 35.83 30.11 -3.40
N LEU A 144 35.44 28.83 -3.52
CA LEU A 144 34.08 28.45 -3.92
C LEU A 144 33.01 28.92 -2.92
N ARG A 145 33.30 28.88 -1.61
CA ARG A 145 32.42 29.41 -0.55
C ARG A 145 32.28 30.93 -0.65
N ALA A 146 33.40 31.64 -0.85
CA ALA A 146 33.42 33.09 -0.99
C ALA A 146 32.60 33.56 -2.22
N ASP A 147 32.69 32.82 -3.32
CA ASP A 147 31.96 33.06 -4.56
C ASP A 147 30.49 32.57 -4.51
N ARG A 148 30.07 31.93 -3.41
CA ARG A 148 28.74 31.33 -3.19
C ARG A 148 28.37 30.29 -4.24
N VAL A 149 29.36 29.54 -4.72
CA VAL A 149 29.16 28.37 -5.58
C VAL A 149 28.71 27.16 -4.74
N VAL A 150 29.21 27.06 -3.51
CA VAL A 150 28.86 26.04 -2.51
C VAL A 150 28.52 26.65 -1.15
#